data_AF-A0A3M2QMW9-F1
#
_entry.id   AF-A0A3M2QMW9-F1
#
_cell.length_a   1.000
_cell.length_b   1.000
_cell.length_c   1.000
_cell.angle_alpha   90.00
_cell.angle_beta   90.00
_cell.angle_gamma   90.00
#
_symmetry.space_group_name_H-M   'P 1'
#
loop_
_entity.id
_entity.type
_entity.pdbx_description
1 polymer ?
#
loop_
_entity_poly.entity_id
_entity_poly.type
_entity_poly.pdbx_seq_one_letter_code
_entity_poly.pdbx_strand_id
1 'polypeptide(L)'
;MAVGKHAQGARRDRSNENFKKKWSTLKKNGLNIHQTYDAEVYICIRRRGEKYEFKSTEKALPLSDEEKNESFPLPVLVTAADAANERINLKASTSGIEQRQRNNQEGT
;
A
#
# COMPACT_ATOMS: atom_id res chain seq x y z
N MET A 1 -1.05 -54.59 0.79
CA MET A 1 -1.88 -53.61 0.07
C MET A 1 -1.66 -52.24 0.71
N ALA A 2 -0.83 -51.39 0.11
CA ALA A 2 -0.56 -50.04 0.62
C ALA A 2 -1.40 -49.05 -0.18
N VAL A 3 -2.45 -48.52 0.44
CA VAL A 3 -3.23 -47.40 -0.11
C VAL A 3 -2.39 -46.14 0.12
N GLY A 4 -1.75 -45.66 -0.95
CA GLY A 4 -1.04 -44.40 -0.95
C GLY A 4 -1.99 -43.29 -0.49
N LYS A 5 -1.75 -42.75 0.71
CA LYS A 5 -2.40 -41.54 1.17
C LYS A 5 -1.90 -40.43 0.25
N HIS A 6 -2.71 -40.07 -0.75
CA HIS A 6 -2.56 -38.82 -1.45
C HIS A 6 -2.62 -37.71 -0.39
N ALA A 7 -1.45 -37.17 -0.04
CA ALA A 7 -1.38 -35.92 0.68
C ALA A 7 -2.06 -34.90 -0.21
N GLN A 8 -3.32 -34.59 0.11
CA GLN A 8 -4.06 -33.49 -0.51
C GLN A 8 -3.19 -32.26 -0.30
N GLY A 9 -2.49 -31.86 -1.36
CA GLY A 9 -1.55 -30.75 -1.32
C GLY A 9 -2.26 -29.55 -0.71
N ALA A 10 -1.74 -29.05 0.41
CA ALA A 10 -2.29 -27.90 1.10
C ALA A 10 -2.55 -26.82 0.05
N ARG A 11 -3.83 -26.48 -0.17
CA ARG A 11 -4.21 -25.45 -1.14
C ARG A 11 -3.38 -24.21 -0.83
N ARG A 12 -2.52 -23.83 -1.79
CA ARG A 12 -1.65 -22.66 -1.66
C ARG A 12 -2.50 -21.45 -1.25
N ASP A 13 -2.22 -20.85 -0.10
CA ASP A 13 -2.90 -19.63 0.34
C ASP A 13 -2.36 -18.43 -0.44
N ARG A 14 -2.80 -18.33 -1.70
CA ARG A 14 -2.43 -17.23 -2.61
C ARG A 14 -2.76 -15.87 -2.01
N SER A 15 -3.80 -15.76 -1.18
CA SER A 15 -4.14 -14.50 -0.50
C SER A 15 -3.04 -14.09 0.48
N ASN A 16 -2.53 -15.04 1.26
CA ASN A 16 -1.45 -14.78 2.20
C ASN A 16 -0.12 -14.49 1.49
N GLU A 17 0.21 -15.24 0.43
CA GLU A 17 1.41 -14.98 -0.37
C GLU A 17 1.36 -13.57 -1.01
N ASN A 18 0.23 -13.21 -1.61
CA ASN A 18 0.03 -11.89 -2.21
C ASN A 18 0.09 -10.77 -1.17
N PHE A 19 -0.49 -10.99 0.01
CA PHE A 19 -0.39 -10.07 1.14
C PHE A 19 1.07 -9.84 1.55
N LYS A 20 1.85 -10.92 1.76
CA LYS A 20 3.27 -10.82 2.12
C LYS A 20 4.09 -10.07 1.08
N LYS A 21 3.78 -10.24 -0.22
CA LYS A 21 4.40 -9.46 -1.31
C LYS A 21 4.07 -7.97 -1.19
N LYS A 22 2.79 -7.60 -0.99
CA LYS A 22 2.37 -6.20 -0.79
C LYS A 22 2.98 -5.58 0.48
N TRP A 23 3.04 -6.34 1.56
CA TRP A 23 3.70 -5.94 2.78
C TRP A 23 5.19 -5.65 2.56
N SER A 24 5.89 -6.52 1.82
CA SER A 24 7.28 -6.28 1.44
C SER A 24 7.46 -4.99 0.64
N THR A 25 6.59 -4.73 -0.34
CA THR A 25 6.60 -3.47 -1.12
C THR A 25 6.38 -2.25 -0.23
N LEU A 26 5.40 -2.28 0.68
CA LEU A 26 5.12 -1.16 1.58
C LEU A 26 6.32 -0.81 2.46
N LYS A 27 6.99 -1.81 3.04
CA LYS A 27 8.21 -1.59 3.84
C LYS A 27 9.32 -0.92 3.04
N LYS A 28 9.57 -1.40 1.81
CA LYS A 28 10.58 -0.80 0.92
C LYS A 28 10.25 0.65 0.58
N ASN A 29 8.99 0.94 0.28
CA ASN A 29 8.54 2.29 -0.02
C ASN A 29 8.67 3.22 1.21
N GLY A 30 8.25 2.74 2.39
CA GLY A 30 8.41 3.48 3.64
C GLY A 30 9.87 3.79 3.96
N LEU A 31 10.76 2.82 3.79
CA LEU A 31 12.20 3.04 3.97
C LEU A 31 12.77 4.05 2.96
N ASN A 32 12.37 3.97 1.69
CA ASN A 32 12.81 4.91 0.67
C ASN A 32 12.36 6.34 0.97
N ILE A 33 11.11 6.51 1.43
CA ILE A 33 10.59 7.82 1.84
C ILE A 33 11.41 8.41 2.98
N HIS A 34 11.74 7.59 3.98
CA HIS A 34 12.59 8.01 5.09
C HIS A 34 13.99 8.45 4.62
N GLN A 35 14.64 7.62 3.80
CA GLN A 35 16.01 7.90 3.34
C GLN A 35 16.10 9.09 2.38
N THR A 36 15.08 9.31 1.55
CA THR A 36 15.11 10.34 0.51
C THR A 36 14.59 11.69 1.00
N TYR A 37 13.58 11.68 1.88
CA TYR A 37 12.87 12.90 2.27
C TYR A 37 12.98 13.22 3.77
N ASP A 38 13.83 12.51 4.51
CA ASP A 38 14.02 12.64 5.96
C ASP A 38 12.70 12.57 6.74
N ALA A 39 11.78 11.74 6.26
CA ALA A 39 10.46 11.58 6.84
C ALA A 39 10.43 10.42 7.83
N GLU A 40 9.73 10.57 8.95
CA GLU A 40 9.40 9.45 9.82
C GLU A 40 8.15 8.73 9.30
N VAL A 41 8.27 7.42 9.10
CA VAL A 41 7.21 6.61 8.49
C VAL A 41 6.82 5.49 9.44
N TYR A 42 5.53 5.43 9.76
CA TYR A 42 4.90 4.32 10.46
C TYR A 42 3.81 3.70 9.59
N ILE A 43 3.82 2.36 9.50
CA ILE A 43 2.80 1.59 8.79
C ILE A 43 2.30 0.49 9.71
N CYS A 44 0.98 0.44 9.93
CA CYS A 44 0.32 -0.61 10.70
C CYS A 44 -0.76 -1.29 9.85
N ILE A 45 -0.72 -2.62 9.77
CA ILE A 45 -1.75 -3.42 9.13
C ILE A 45 -2.23 -4.48 10.11
N ARG A 46 -3.55 -4.57 10.30
CA ARG A 46 -4.20 -5.65 11.04
C ARG A 46 -4.89 -6.58 10.05
N ARG A 47 -4.55 -7.88 10.07
CA ARG A 47 -5.13 -8.90 9.18
C ARG A 47 -5.21 -10.24 9.88
N ARG A 48 -6.40 -10.87 9.88
CA ARG A 48 -6.63 -12.24 10.40
C ARG A 48 -6.08 -12.45 11.82
N GLY A 49 -6.26 -11.47 12.70
CA GLY A 49 -5.76 -11.53 14.08
C GLY A 49 -4.28 -11.21 14.25
N GLU A 50 -3.54 -11.00 13.16
CA GLU A 50 -2.13 -10.61 13.19
C GLU A 50 -1.96 -9.11 12.97
N LYS A 51 -0.95 -8.53 13.63
CA LYS A 51 -0.54 -7.13 13.48
C LYS A 51 0.83 -7.09 12.80
N TYR A 52 0.94 -6.29 11.75
CA TYR A 52 2.16 -6.07 10.98
C TYR A 52 2.56 -4.61 11.10
N GLU A 53 3.77 -4.36 11.58
CA GLU A 53 4.28 -3.01 11.83
C GLU A 53 5.62 -2.77 11.13
N PHE A 54 5.77 -1.55 10.63
CA PHE A 54 7.02 -1.02 10.12
C PHE A 54 7.19 0.39 10.68
N LYS A 55 8.38 0.64 11.18
CA LYS A 55 8.83 1.95 11.66
C LYS A 55 10.16 2.25 10.98
N SER A 56 10.30 3.43 10.40
CA SER A 56 11.56 3.85 9.78
C SER A 56 12.65 4.14 10.82
N THR A 57 12.26 4.63 12.00
CA THR A 57 13.11 4.88 13.18
C THR A 57 12.42 4.29 14.40
N GLU A 58 13.13 4.10 15.52
CA GLU A 58 12.48 3.65 16.77
C GLU A 58 11.45 4.66 17.29
N LYS A 59 11.67 5.94 16.97
CA LYS A 59 10.84 7.09 17.34
C LYS A 59 9.65 7.30 16.42
N ALA A 60 9.67 6.75 15.20
CA ALA A 60 8.54 6.81 14.31
C ALA A 60 7.29 6.26 15.01
N LEU A 61 6.21 7.02 14.84
CA LEU A 61 4.89 6.93 15.46
C LEU A 61 4.35 5.49 15.61
N PRO A 62 3.33 5.21 16.47
CA PRO A 62 2.07 5.94 16.56
C PRO A 62 2.07 7.01 17.65
N LEU A 63 1.68 8.25 17.30
CA LEU A 63 1.36 9.30 18.28
C LEU A 63 0.22 8.81 19.18
N SER A 64 0.28 9.15 20.46
CA SER A 64 -0.90 9.15 21.33
C SER A 64 -1.94 10.14 20.81
N ASP A 65 -3.19 10.01 21.24
CA ASP A 65 -4.24 10.94 20.79
C ASP A 65 -3.97 12.38 21.29
N GLU A 66 -3.28 12.53 22.42
CA GLU A 66 -2.79 13.80 22.94
C GLU A 66 -1.69 14.40 22.04
N GLU A 67 -0.69 13.60 21.66
CA GLU A 67 0.41 14.08 20.80
C GLU A 67 -0.07 14.46 19.39
N LYS A 68 -1.14 13.82 18.89
CA LYS A 68 -1.80 14.22 17.63
C LYS A 68 -2.43 15.60 17.70
N ASN A 69 -2.96 15.97 18.87
CA ASN A 69 -3.63 17.27 19.06
C ASN A 69 -2.63 18.42 19.25
N GLU A 70 -1.41 18.11 19.69
CA GLU A 70 -0.33 19.10 19.88
C GLU A 70 0.60 19.22 18.66
N SER A 71 0.57 18.24 17.75
CA SER A 71 1.41 18.23 16.56
C SER A 71 0.95 19.27 15.52
N PHE A 72 1.77 20.30 15.31
CA PHE A 72 1.57 21.31 14.28
C PHE A 72 2.33 20.96 12.99
N PRO A 73 1.77 21.28 11.79
CA PRO A 73 0.42 21.80 11.53
C PRO A 73 -0.63 20.67 11.45
N LEU A 74 -1.92 21.05 11.35
CA LEU A 74 -3.07 20.14 11.20
C LEU A 74 -2.75 18.96 10.24
N PRO A 75 -2.99 17.70 10.65
CA PRO A 75 -2.60 16.55 9.86
C PRO A 75 -3.30 16.56 8.49
N VAL A 76 -2.51 16.38 7.42
CA VAL A 76 -3.06 16.11 6.08
C VAL A 76 -3.58 14.67 6.07
N LEU A 77 -4.85 14.51 6.44
CA LEU A 77 -5.49 13.20 6.50
C LEU A 77 -5.93 12.77 5.10
N VAL A 78 -5.42 11.62 4.64
CA VAL A 78 -5.89 10.94 3.42
C VAL A 78 -6.60 9.66 3.84
N THR A 79 -7.89 9.54 3.53
CA THR A 79 -8.68 8.34 3.82
C THR A 79 -8.61 7.33 2.69
N ALA A 80 -9.09 6.11 2.94
CA ALA A 80 -9.19 5.08 1.91
C ALA A 80 -10.12 5.48 0.75
N ALA A 81 -11.15 6.29 1.02
CA ALA A 81 -12.05 6.82 0.00
C ALA A 81 -11.31 7.84 -0.89
N ASP A 82 -10.51 8.72 -0.28
CA ASP A 82 -9.73 9.72 -1.01
C ASP A 82 -8.72 9.05 -1.95
N ALA A 83 -7.97 8.06 -1.45
CA ALA A 83 -7.02 7.29 -2.26
C ALA A 83 -7.70 6.48 -3.39
N ALA A 84 -8.94 6.03 -3.17
CA ALA A 84 -9.72 5.37 -4.22
C ALA A 84 -10.12 6.35 -5.33
N ASN A 85 -10.48 7.58 -4.97
CA ASN A 85 -10.86 8.64 -5.90
C ASN A 85 -9.64 9.15 -6.71
N GLU A 86 -8.47 9.29 -6.09
CA GLU A 86 -7.23 9.64 -6.81
C GLU A 86 -6.90 8.63 -7.92
N ARG A 87 -7.11 7.34 -7.67
CA ARG A 87 -6.90 6.30 -8.69
C ARG A 87 -7.83 6.43 -9.87
N ILE A 88 -9.06 6.92 -9.66
CA ILE A 88 -10.03 7.16 -10.74
C ILE A 88 -9.57 8.36 -11.57
N ASN A 89 -9.14 9.44 -10.91
CA ASN A 89 -8.67 10.65 -11.58
C ASN A 89 -7.36 10.43 -12.36
N LEU A 90 -6.40 9.68 -11.81
CA LEU A 90 -5.17 9.28 -12.53
C LEU A 90 -5.47 8.43 -13.78
N LYS A 91 -6.49 7.56 -13.71
CA LYS A 91 -6.93 6.75 -14.85
C LYS A 91 -7.66 7.58 -15.91
N ALA A 92 -8.47 8.56 -15.51
CA ALA A 92 -9.15 9.47 -16.43
C ALA A 92 -8.15 10.41 -17.14
N SER A 93 -7.13 10.87 -16.44
CA SER A 93 -6.05 11.69 -17.03
C SER A 93 -5.21 10.91 -18.04
N THR A 94 -4.94 9.63 -17.78
CA THR A 94 -4.18 8.77 -18.70
C THR A 94 -5.03 8.32 -19.90
N SER A 95 -6.33 8.05 -19.73
CA SER A 95 -7.22 7.71 -20.85
C SER A 95 -7.46 8.89 -21.79
N GLY A 96 -7.56 10.13 -21.28
CA GLY A 96 -7.69 11.32 -22.12
C GLY A 96 -6.44 11.64 -22.95
N ILE A 97 -5.24 11.28 -22.45
CA ILE A 97 -3.99 11.41 -23.20
C ILE A 97 -3.89 10.34 -24.30
N GLU A 98 -4.27 9.08 -24.02
CA GLU A 98 -4.30 8.02 -25.04
C GLU A 98 -5.31 8.31 -26.16
N GLN A 99 -6.46 8.92 -25.85
CA GLN A 99 -7.47 9.25 -26.85
C GLN A 99 -7.03 10.42 -27.76
N ARG A 100 -6.34 11.42 -27.20
CA ARG A 100 -5.72 12.51 -27.98
C ARG A 100 -4.59 12.04 -28.88
N GLN A 101 -3.83 11.02 -28.47
CA GLN A 101 -2.77 10.45 -29.30
C GLN A 101 -3.29 9.58 -30.45
N ARG A 102 -4.41 8.85 -30.26
CA ARG A 102 -5.05 8.09 -31.37
C ARG A 102 -5.69 9.01 -32.42
N ASN A 103 -6.38 10.06 -32.00
CA ASN A 103 -7.05 10.97 -32.94
C ASN A 103 -6.07 11.79 -33.80
N ASN A 104 -4.81 11.92 -33.39
CA ASN A 104 -3.76 12.61 -34.17
C ASN A 104 -3.02 11.68 -35.15
N GLN A 105 -3.26 10.36 -35.13
CA GLN A 105 -2.63 9.41 -36.06
C GLN A 105 -3.56 8.98 -37.21
N GLU A 106 -4.86 9.24 -37.12
CA GLU A 106 -5.85 8.92 -38.18
C GLU A 106 -6.23 10.13 -39.05
N GLY A 107 -5.55 11.26 -38.88
CA GLY A 107 -5.86 12.56 -39.50
C GLY A 107 -4.82 13.10 -40.48
N THR A 108 -4.09 12.24 -41.20
CA THR A 108 -3.24 12.62 -42.35
C THR A 108 -3.42 11.66 -43.50
#